data_AF-A0A1S3BME8-F1
#
_entry.id   AF-A0A1S3BME8-F1
#
_cell.length_a   1.000
_cell.length_b   1.000
_cell.length_c   1.000
_cell.angle_alpha   90.00
_cell.angle_beta   90.00
_cell.angle_gamma   90.00
#
_symmetry.space_group_name_H-M   'P 1'
#
loop_
_entity.id
_entity.type
_entity.pdbx_description
1 polymer ?
#
loop_
_entity_poly.entity_id
_entity_poly.type
_entity_poly.pdbx_seq_one_letter_code
_entity_poly.pdbx_strand_id
1 'polypeptide(L)'
;MPSSTTAILSNSTVFPDRKSTIKKLKLSVSDLPMLSCHYIQKGVLLPSPPSSFPDLILSLKRSLSAALSHFPALAGRLTTDHDGAIYLLCNDAGVDFIEAKAKHLSLDSLLSPLDVPVCFRAFFAFDRTLSYLGHNKPLAAVQVTELADGVFIGCTVNHAVADGTSFWHFFNTFAEINFGEGKISKSPDFSRDTPFNSPAVLKFPPGGPTETFAGNSRLRERIFHFSREAILRLKYRANGGDFQRKRMSNGNCEAVEYFGKQLNDGWKTVKGKRNSDISDGKLEISSFQSLCAQLWRSVTRARKLNATKTTTFRMAVNCRHRLQPPMPSLYFGNAIQSIPNVALVGELLSKDLGWCGTLIHRNVVAHNDATVRRGISDWEKEPRLFPLGNSDGASVTMGSSPRFPMYNNDFGWGRPVAVRSGSANKFDGKMSAFPGKEGNGSVDLEVVLSPETMAALESDLEFMQYVSITV
;
A
#
# COMPACT_ATOMS: atom_id res chain seq x y z
N MET A 1 4.98 25.19 14.40
CA MET A 1 4.53 24.49 13.18
C MET A 1 4.73 25.45 12.03
N PRO A 2 5.60 25.15 11.04
CA PRO A 2 5.70 25.99 9.84
C PRO A 2 4.33 26.09 9.16
N SER A 3 4.02 27.25 8.56
CA SER A 3 2.77 27.51 7.85
C SER A 3 2.48 26.39 6.85
N SER A 4 1.27 25.84 6.84
CA SER A 4 0.87 24.71 5.98
C SER A 4 0.46 25.13 4.56
N THR A 5 0.57 26.42 4.22
CA THR A 5 0.03 26.97 2.98
C THR A 5 0.86 26.56 1.78
N THR A 6 0.47 25.44 1.18
CA THR A 6 0.80 25.07 -0.20
C THR A 6 -0.03 25.95 -1.12
N ALA A 7 0.62 26.70 -2.01
CA ALA A 7 -0.07 27.55 -2.99
C ALA A 7 -0.28 26.77 -4.28
N ILE A 8 -1.53 26.61 -4.71
CA ILE A 8 -1.85 26.06 -6.02
C ILE A 8 -1.64 27.13 -7.08
N LEU A 9 -0.83 26.83 -8.08
CA LEU A 9 -0.53 27.72 -9.20
C LEU A 9 -1.48 27.52 -10.37
N SER A 10 -1.77 26.27 -10.68
CA SER A 10 -2.67 25.91 -11.75
C SER A 10 -3.31 24.54 -11.49
N ASN A 11 -4.48 24.36 -12.08
CA ASN A 11 -5.15 23.08 -12.18
C ASN A 11 -5.61 22.92 -13.63
N SER A 12 -5.24 21.82 -14.26
CA SER A 12 -5.54 21.54 -15.67
C SER A 12 -5.88 20.07 -15.85
N THR A 13 -6.65 19.74 -16.89
CA THR A 13 -6.93 18.35 -17.23
C THR A 13 -5.93 17.86 -18.28
N VAL A 14 -5.32 16.71 -18.03
CA VAL A 14 -4.47 16.00 -19.00
C VAL A 14 -5.26 14.85 -19.61
N PHE A 15 -5.33 14.83 -20.93
CA PHE A 15 -6.02 13.81 -21.72
C PHE A 15 -5.01 12.79 -22.27
N PRO A 16 -5.43 11.54 -22.54
CA PRO A 16 -4.57 10.58 -23.23
C PRO A 16 -4.21 11.08 -24.65
N ASP A 17 -2.98 10.82 -25.09
CA ASP A 17 -2.48 11.22 -26.42
C ASP A 17 -3.13 10.43 -27.57
N ARG A 18 -3.73 9.29 -27.26
CA ARG A 18 -4.37 8.37 -28.19
C ARG A 18 -5.74 7.97 -27.65
N LYS A 19 -6.71 7.84 -28.56
CA LYS A 19 -8.06 7.41 -28.21
C LYS A 19 -8.08 5.98 -27.69
N SER A 20 -8.84 5.74 -26.62
CA SER A 20 -8.99 4.40 -26.07
C SER A 20 -9.71 3.46 -27.03
N THR A 21 -9.12 2.28 -27.24
CA THR A 21 -9.76 1.14 -27.91
C THR A 21 -10.72 0.39 -26.97
N ILE A 22 -10.51 0.50 -25.66
CA ILE A 22 -11.38 -0.06 -24.62
C ILE A 22 -12.52 0.91 -24.39
N LYS A 23 -13.78 0.46 -24.48
CA LYS A 23 -14.95 1.32 -24.27
C LYS A 23 -15.46 1.28 -22.83
N LYS A 24 -15.59 0.08 -22.27
CA LYS A 24 -16.24 -0.13 -20.98
C LYS A 24 -15.66 -1.38 -20.32
N LEU A 25 -15.41 -1.31 -19.02
CA LEU A 25 -14.94 -2.42 -18.19
C LEU A 25 -15.92 -2.60 -17.03
N LYS A 26 -16.39 -3.84 -16.78
CA LYS A 26 -17.20 -4.11 -15.59
C LYS A 26 -16.32 -4.10 -14.34
N LEU A 27 -16.79 -3.50 -13.25
CA LEU A 27 -16.12 -3.64 -11.95
C LEU A 27 -16.32 -5.06 -11.44
N SER A 28 -15.24 -5.67 -11.00
CA SER A 28 -15.22 -7.03 -10.47
C SER A 28 -15.67 -7.09 -9.00
N VAL A 29 -15.87 -8.30 -8.46
CA VAL A 29 -16.17 -8.51 -7.03
C VAL A 29 -15.06 -8.01 -6.10
N SER A 30 -13.83 -7.83 -6.60
CA SER A 30 -12.73 -7.24 -5.85
C SER A 30 -12.67 -5.71 -5.97
N ASP A 31 -13.28 -5.14 -7.00
CA ASP A 31 -13.33 -3.70 -7.23
C ASP A 31 -14.48 -3.05 -6.44
N LEU A 32 -15.66 -3.66 -6.48
CA LEU A 32 -16.90 -3.13 -5.87
C LEU A 32 -16.77 -2.82 -4.37
N PRO A 33 -16.11 -3.65 -3.53
CA PRO A 33 -15.94 -3.34 -2.11
C PRO A 33 -15.12 -2.08 -1.86
N MET A 34 -14.27 -1.68 -2.80
CA MET A 34 -13.40 -0.51 -2.68
C MET A 34 -14.16 0.81 -2.90
N LEU A 35 -15.43 0.78 -3.30
CA LEU A 35 -16.22 1.99 -3.53
C LEU A 35 -16.36 2.88 -2.27
N SER A 36 -16.26 2.31 -1.07
CA SER A 36 -16.21 3.05 0.20
C SER A 36 -14.79 3.41 0.68
N CYS A 37 -13.74 3.00 -0.05
CA CYS A 37 -12.37 3.37 0.26
C CYS A 37 -12.03 4.73 -0.34
N HIS A 38 -11.16 5.49 0.32
CA HIS A 38 -10.58 6.70 -0.29
C HIS A 38 -9.72 6.33 -1.49
N TYR A 39 -9.60 7.25 -2.45
CA TYR A 39 -8.60 7.17 -3.51
C TYR A 39 -7.21 6.93 -2.91
N ILE A 40 -6.43 6.01 -3.48
CA ILE A 40 -5.06 5.74 -3.09
C ILE A 40 -4.23 7.00 -3.32
N GLN A 41 -3.51 7.47 -2.30
CA GLN A 41 -2.58 8.61 -2.40
C GLN A 41 -1.17 8.15 -2.02
N LYS A 42 -0.25 8.12 -2.99
CA LYS A 42 1.18 7.89 -2.76
C LYS A 42 2.00 8.82 -3.64
N GLY A 43 3.08 9.34 -3.08
CA GLY A 43 3.92 10.30 -3.76
C GLY A 43 5.38 10.08 -3.41
N VAL A 44 6.22 10.66 -4.24
CA VAL A 44 7.68 10.57 -4.14
C VAL A 44 8.26 11.95 -3.93
N LEU A 45 9.18 12.03 -2.97
CA LEU A 45 10.01 13.21 -2.74
C LEU A 45 11.31 13.04 -3.53
N LEU A 46 11.64 14.04 -4.34
CA LEU A 46 12.78 14.03 -5.25
C LEU A 46 13.66 15.27 -5.00
N PRO A 47 14.98 15.19 -5.25
CA PRO A 47 15.82 16.37 -5.27
C PRO A 47 15.41 17.31 -6.41
N SER A 48 15.93 18.54 -6.40
CA SER A 48 15.66 19.49 -7.46
C SER A 48 16.04 18.92 -8.83
N PRO A 49 15.16 19.04 -9.84
CA PRO A 49 15.49 18.66 -11.21
C PRO A 49 16.58 19.57 -11.78
N PRO A 50 17.33 19.13 -12.81
CA PRO A 50 18.28 19.97 -13.52
C PRO A 50 17.60 21.04 -14.39
N SER A 51 16.33 20.85 -14.74
CA SER A 51 15.52 21.78 -15.54
C SER A 51 14.76 22.78 -14.68
N SER A 52 14.26 23.86 -15.31
CA SER A 52 13.37 24.80 -14.63
C SER A 52 12.05 24.12 -14.25
N PHE A 53 11.37 24.60 -13.21
CA PHE A 53 10.08 24.05 -12.80
C PHE A 53 9.03 24.08 -13.93
N PRO A 54 8.86 25.17 -14.71
CA PRO A 54 7.96 25.16 -15.88
C PRO A 54 8.29 24.11 -16.93
N ASP A 55 9.58 23.89 -17.24
CA ASP A 55 10.00 22.88 -18.21
C ASP A 55 9.72 21.46 -17.69
N LEU A 56 9.94 21.23 -16.39
CA LEU A 56 9.57 19.98 -15.75
C LEU A 56 8.07 19.71 -15.88
N ILE A 57 7.23 20.71 -15.58
CA ILE A 57 5.77 20.59 -15.71
C ILE A 57 5.36 20.22 -17.13
N LEU A 58 5.95 20.88 -18.15
CA LEU A 58 5.67 20.56 -19.55
C LEU A 58 6.05 19.12 -19.90
N SER A 59 7.20 18.65 -19.42
CA SER A 59 7.63 17.26 -19.63
C SER A 59 6.67 16.27 -18.96
N LEU A 60 6.33 16.51 -17.68
CA LEU A 60 5.43 15.66 -16.90
C LEU A 60 4.02 15.59 -17.50
N LYS A 61 3.48 16.70 -18.03
CA LYS A 61 2.17 16.67 -18.70
C LYS A 61 2.19 15.82 -19.97
N ARG A 62 3.26 15.92 -20.78
CA ARG A 62 3.41 15.10 -22.00
C ARG A 62 3.55 13.63 -21.68
N SER A 63 4.41 13.28 -20.71
CA SER A 63 4.60 11.89 -20.31
C SER A 63 3.37 11.30 -19.62
N LEU A 64 2.61 12.09 -18.85
CA LEU A 64 1.33 11.66 -18.30
C LEU A 64 0.30 11.40 -19.41
N SER A 65 0.21 12.29 -20.40
CA SER A 65 -0.68 12.11 -21.56
C SER A 65 -0.38 10.81 -22.32
N ALA A 66 0.90 10.50 -22.57
CA ALA A 66 1.31 9.24 -23.17
C ALA A 66 1.05 8.02 -22.28
N ALA A 67 1.28 8.14 -20.96
CA ALA A 67 0.97 7.07 -20.01
C ALA A 67 -0.53 6.73 -20.01
N LEU A 68 -1.41 7.73 -19.99
CA LEU A 68 -2.87 7.50 -19.96
C LEU A 68 -3.39 6.73 -21.17
N SER A 69 -2.73 6.83 -22.32
CA SER A 69 -3.06 6.01 -23.50
C SER A 69 -2.81 4.52 -23.29
N HIS A 70 -1.87 4.16 -22.43
CA HIS A 70 -1.65 2.79 -21.99
C HIS A 70 -2.56 2.40 -20.82
N PHE A 71 -3.09 3.37 -20.08
CA PHE A 71 -3.96 3.18 -18.92
C PHE A 71 -5.34 3.85 -19.09
N PRO A 72 -6.13 3.47 -20.12
CA PRO A 72 -7.39 4.14 -20.44
C PRO A 72 -8.44 4.06 -19.31
N ALA A 73 -8.30 3.09 -18.41
CA ALA A 73 -9.09 3.00 -17.19
C ALA A 73 -8.99 4.26 -16.30
N LEU A 74 -7.83 4.92 -16.26
CA LEU A 74 -7.60 6.06 -15.37
C LEU A 74 -8.14 7.38 -15.93
N ALA A 75 -8.20 7.51 -17.26
CA ALA A 75 -8.80 8.65 -17.94
C ALA A 75 -10.33 8.50 -18.13
N GLY A 76 -10.95 7.49 -17.51
CA GLY A 76 -12.38 7.20 -17.62
C GLY A 76 -13.25 7.86 -16.54
N ARG A 77 -14.51 7.41 -16.44
CA ARG A 77 -15.46 7.71 -15.34
C ARG A 77 -16.24 6.47 -14.95
N LEU A 78 -16.69 6.39 -13.69
CA LEU A 78 -17.62 5.34 -13.29
C LEU A 78 -19.03 5.64 -13.82
N THR A 79 -19.79 4.60 -14.10
CA THR A 79 -21.20 4.67 -14.47
C THR A 79 -21.95 3.49 -13.89
N THR A 80 -23.20 3.71 -13.50
CA THR A 80 -24.11 2.67 -13.02
C THR A 80 -25.21 2.49 -14.05
N ASP A 81 -25.49 1.25 -14.44
CA ASP A 81 -26.62 0.96 -15.32
C ASP A 81 -27.95 0.84 -14.56
N HIS A 82 -29.02 0.53 -15.29
CA HIS A 82 -30.37 0.39 -14.74
C HIS A 82 -30.52 -0.79 -13.76
N ASP A 83 -29.69 -1.82 -13.89
CA ASP A 83 -29.67 -2.99 -13.00
C ASP A 83 -28.81 -2.74 -11.74
N GLY A 84 -28.14 -1.60 -11.67
CA GLY A 84 -27.26 -1.21 -10.58
C GLY A 84 -25.81 -1.69 -10.74
N ALA A 85 -25.47 -2.35 -11.85
CA ALA A 85 -24.10 -2.79 -12.12
C ALA A 85 -23.23 -1.57 -12.44
N ILE A 86 -22.05 -1.52 -11.79
CA ILE A 86 -21.11 -0.41 -11.95
C ILE A 86 -20.02 -0.80 -12.94
N TYR A 87 -19.75 0.13 -13.85
CA TYR A 87 -18.75 -0.01 -14.89
C TYR A 87 -17.82 1.18 -14.90
N LEU A 88 -16.63 0.94 -15.41
CA LEU A 88 -15.67 1.94 -15.79
C LEU A 88 -15.82 2.25 -17.28
N LEU A 89 -16.25 3.47 -17.59
CA LEU A 89 -16.34 3.98 -18.94
C LEU A 89 -14.99 4.59 -19.33
N CYS A 90 -14.29 3.97 -20.28
CA CYS A 90 -13.00 4.44 -20.80
C CYS A 90 -13.25 5.48 -21.90
N ASN A 91 -13.71 6.66 -21.50
CA ASN A 91 -14.19 7.73 -22.37
C ASN A 91 -13.18 8.86 -22.62
N ASP A 92 -11.92 8.67 -22.26
CA ASP A 92 -10.84 9.64 -22.44
C ASP A 92 -11.14 11.03 -21.83
N ALA A 93 -11.94 11.09 -20.76
CA ALA A 93 -12.30 12.31 -20.04
C ALA A 93 -11.14 12.95 -19.24
N GLY A 94 -9.95 12.33 -19.27
CA GLY A 94 -8.72 12.85 -18.69
C GLY A 94 -8.66 12.78 -17.17
N VAL A 95 -7.54 13.27 -16.65
CA VAL A 95 -7.16 13.28 -15.23
C VAL A 95 -6.74 14.68 -14.80
N ASP A 96 -6.84 15.01 -13.51
CA ASP A 96 -6.39 16.31 -13.02
C ASP A 96 -4.86 16.35 -12.88
N PHE A 97 -4.28 17.48 -13.30
CA PHE A 97 -2.88 17.80 -13.13
C PHE A 97 -2.76 19.16 -12.43
N ILE A 98 -2.17 19.14 -11.24
CA ILE A 98 -2.11 20.28 -10.34
C ILE A 98 -0.65 20.70 -10.15
N GLU A 99 -0.39 21.98 -10.33
CA GLU A 99 0.91 22.60 -10.07
C GLU A 99 0.83 23.38 -8.77
N ALA A 100 1.79 23.16 -7.88
CA ALA A 100 1.81 23.78 -6.56
C ALA A 100 3.21 24.24 -6.16
N LYS A 101 3.26 25.19 -5.23
CA LYS A 101 4.49 25.71 -4.63
C LYS A 101 4.41 25.69 -3.11
N ALA A 102 5.48 25.22 -2.49
CA ALA A 102 5.72 25.25 -1.06
C ALA A 102 7.22 25.51 -0.77
N LYS A 103 7.79 26.57 -1.36
CA LYS A 103 9.22 26.94 -1.26
C LYS A 103 9.74 27.25 0.15
N HIS A 104 8.86 27.30 1.15
CA HIS A 104 9.22 27.45 2.55
C HIS A 104 9.56 26.09 3.21
N LEU A 105 9.35 24.97 2.52
CA LEU A 105 9.67 23.63 2.98
C LEU A 105 10.87 23.10 2.19
N SER A 106 11.86 22.56 2.92
CA SER A 106 12.98 21.82 2.36
C SER A 106 12.82 20.30 2.58
N LEU A 107 13.59 19.50 1.86
CA LEU A 107 13.68 18.05 2.05
C LEU A 107 14.00 17.71 3.52
N ASP A 108 15.00 18.39 4.10
CA ASP A 108 15.36 18.22 5.52
C ASP A 108 14.18 18.53 6.44
N SER A 109 13.51 19.66 6.26
CA SER A 109 12.36 20.05 7.09
C SER A 109 11.19 19.06 7.04
N LEU A 110 11.09 18.28 5.95
CA LEU A 110 10.04 17.28 5.73
C LEU A 110 10.40 15.90 6.26
N LEU A 111 11.69 15.59 6.39
CA LEU A 111 12.18 14.25 6.76
C LEU A 111 12.73 14.18 8.19
N SER A 112 13.22 15.30 8.74
CA SER A 112 13.79 15.39 10.08
C SER A 112 12.78 15.32 11.23
N PRO A 113 11.51 15.77 11.10
CA PRO A 113 10.52 15.57 12.14
C PRO A 113 10.25 14.09 12.39
N LEU A 114 10.08 13.73 13.68
CA LEU A 114 9.77 12.36 14.04
C LEU A 114 8.41 11.91 13.46
N ASP A 115 7.37 12.71 13.67
CA ASP A 115 6.04 12.48 13.09
C ASP A 115 5.99 12.98 11.65
N VAL A 116 5.27 12.25 10.78
CA VAL A 116 5.09 12.66 9.39
C VAL A 116 4.40 14.04 9.35
N PRO A 117 5.03 15.04 8.72
CA PRO A 117 4.46 16.38 8.64
C PRO A 117 3.07 16.39 7.99
N VAL A 118 2.13 17.09 8.62
CA VAL A 118 0.73 17.19 8.14
C VAL A 118 0.64 17.85 6.76
N CYS A 119 1.62 18.66 6.36
CA CYS A 119 1.67 19.31 5.06
C CYS A 119 1.70 18.32 3.88
N PHE A 120 2.17 17.08 4.06
CA PHE A 120 2.09 16.06 3.01
C PHE A 120 0.66 15.84 2.53
N ARG A 121 -0.36 16.09 3.36
CA ARG A 121 -1.79 15.99 2.95
C ARG A 121 -2.13 17.02 1.86
N ALA A 122 -1.53 18.20 1.90
CA ALA A 122 -1.74 19.25 0.89
C ALA A 122 -0.97 19.00 -0.41
N PHE A 123 -0.14 17.96 -0.47
CA PHE A 123 0.62 17.59 -1.68
C PHE A 123 -0.11 16.57 -2.56
N PHE A 124 -1.39 16.32 -2.29
CA PHE A 124 -2.24 15.40 -3.04
C PHE A 124 -3.58 16.03 -3.39
N ALA A 125 -4.10 15.63 -4.56
CA ALA A 125 -5.47 15.92 -4.96
C ALA A 125 -6.48 15.00 -4.24
N PHE A 126 -7.76 15.35 -4.31
CA PHE A 126 -8.88 14.49 -3.88
C PHE A 126 -8.76 14.00 -2.43
N ASP A 127 -8.44 14.92 -1.52
CA ASP A 127 -8.37 14.64 -0.08
C ASP A 127 -9.62 13.89 0.38
N ARG A 128 -9.41 12.71 1.01
CA ARG A 128 -10.46 11.82 1.54
C ARG A 128 -11.63 11.50 0.58
N THR A 129 -11.39 11.57 -0.72
CA THR A 129 -12.44 11.33 -1.71
C THR A 129 -12.74 9.83 -1.79
N LEU A 130 -14.00 9.44 -1.56
CA LEU A 130 -14.47 8.06 -1.72
C LEU A 130 -14.44 7.62 -3.18
N SER A 131 -14.07 6.38 -3.43
CA SER A 131 -13.98 5.77 -4.76
C SER A 131 -15.31 5.82 -5.52
N TYR A 132 -16.45 5.75 -4.82
CA TYR A 132 -17.76 5.94 -5.44
C TYR A 132 -17.94 7.30 -6.14
N LEU A 133 -17.24 8.36 -5.69
CA LEU A 133 -17.34 9.67 -6.32
C LEU A 133 -16.69 9.73 -7.73
N GLY A 134 -16.03 8.65 -8.16
CA GLY A 134 -15.53 8.49 -9.53
C GLY A 134 -16.60 8.52 -10.63
N HIS A 135 -17.89 8.51 -10.25
CA HIS A 135 -18.98 8.80 -11.17
C HIS A 135 -18.95 10.25 -11.67
N ASN A 136 -18.58 11.18 -10.79
CA ASN A 136 -18.66 12.63 -11.03
C ASN A 136 -17.28 13.32 -10.95
N LYS A 137 -16.23 12.59 -10.59
CA LYS A 137 -14.85 13.10 -10.45
C LYS A 137 -13.88 12.31 -11.34
N PRO A 138 -12.75 12.90 -11.74
CA PRO A 138 -11.66 12.15 -12.34
C PRO A 138 -11.25 10.95 -11.49
N LEU A 139 -10.78 9.89 -12.15
CA LEU A 139 -10.37 8.65 -11.47
C LEU A 139 -8.90 8.67 -11.05
N ALA A 140 -8.14 9.63 -11.54
CA ALA A 140 -6.78 9.86 -11.10
C ALA A 140 -6.43 11.35 -11.13
N ALA A 141 -5.36 11.70 -10.42
CA ALA A 141 -4.73 13.00 -10.47
C ALA A 141 -3.23 12.91 -10.17
N VAL A 142 -2.47 13.87 -10.71
CA VAL A 142 -1.07 14.10 -10.38
C VAL A 142 -0.93 15.53 -9.86
N GLN A 143 -0.32 15.68 -8.69
CA GLN A 143 0.07 16.99 -8.17
C GLN A 143 1.59 17.07 -8.11
N VAL A 144 2.15 18.17 -8.62
CA VAL A 144 3.58 18.44 -8.58
C VAL A 144 3.80 19.69 -7.73
N THR A 145 4.46 19.52 -6.58
CA THR A 145 4.73 20.59 -5.63
C THR A 145 6.21 20.96 -5.64
N GLU A 146 6.55 22.19 -6.03
CA GLU A 146 7.90 22.75 -5.94
C GLU A 146 8.24 23.10 -4.49
N LEU A 147 9.38 22.62 -4.00
CA LEU A 147 9.91 22.88 -2.66
C LEU A 147 11.13 23.82 -2.74
N ALA A 148 11.76 24.10 -1.60
CA ALA A 148 12.96 24.93 -1.55
C ALA A 148 14.15 24.30 -2.31
N ASP A 149 14.33 23.00 -2.14
CA ASP A 149 15.49 22.21 -2.60
C ASP A 149 15.05 20.87 -3.23
N GLY A 150 13.80 20.78 -3.68
CA GLY A 150 13.31 19.60 -4.39
C GLY A 150 11.89 19.70 -4.91
N VAL A 151 11.33 18.56 -5.26
CA VAL A 151 9.97 18.43 -5.82
C VAL A 151 9.28 17.24 -5.18
N PHE A 152 8.00 17.40 -4.87
CA PHE A 152 7.12 16.29 -4.53
C PHE A 152 6.16 15.99 -5.67
N ILE A 153 6.12 14.73 -6.12
CA ILE A 153 5.15 14.26 -7.12
C ILE A 153 4.16 13.34 -6.40
N GLY A 154 2.95 13.84 -6.16
CA GLY A 154 1.85 13.10 -5.57
C GLY A 154 0.95 12.49 -6.63
N CYS A 155 0.71 11.18 -6.57
CA CYS A 155 -0.24 10.48 -7.44
C CYS A 155 -1.45 10.01 -6.62
N THR A 156 -2.63 10.28 -7.17
CA THR A 156 -3.92 9.90 -6.56
C THR A 156 -4.72 9.07 -7.54
N VAL A 157 -5.24 7.90 -7.14
CA VAL A 157 -6.00 6.99 -8.03
C VAL A 157 -7.19 6.38 -7.28
N ASN A 158 -8.34 6.31 -7.94
CA ASN A 158 -9.55 5.68 -7.44
C ASN A 158 -9.32 4.21 -7.08
N HIS A 159 -9.61 3.83 -5.83
CA HIS A 159 -9.27 2.51 -5.32
C HIS A 159 -10.15 1.40 -5.90
N ALA A 160 -11.36 1.72 -6.37
CA ALA A 160 -12.21 0.77 -7.11
C ALA A 160 -11.71 0.48 -8.52
N VAL A 161 -10.73 1.25 -9.02
CA VAL A 161 -10.15 1.09 -10.37
C VAL A 161 -8.79 0.40 -10.33
N ALA A 162 -8.05 0.53 -9.23
CA ALA A 162 -6.72 -0.04 -9.09
C ALA A 162 -6.43 -0.47 -7.64
N ASP A 163 -5.79 -1.63 -7.48
CA ASP A 163 -5.10 -1.97 -6.24
C ASP A 163 -3.66 -1.43 -6.22
N GLY A 164 -2.91 -1.68 -5.14
CA GLY A 164 -1.53 -1.24 -5.01
C GLY A 164 -0.58 -1.74 -6.10
N THR A 165 -0.83 -2.93 -6.68
CA THR A 165 -0.02 -3.45 -7.79
C THR A 165 -0.29 -2.64 -9.06
N SER A 166 -1.56 -2.42 -9.41
CA SER A 166 -1.94 -1.62 -10.57
C SER A 166 -1.55 -0.14 -10.43
N PHE A 167 -1.67 0.42 -9.21
CA PHE A 167 -1.25 1.78 -8.89
C PHE A 167 0.24 2.01 -9.18
N TRP A 168 1.11 1.17 -8.61
CA TRP A 168 2.55 1.32 -8.81
C TRP A 168 2.99 0.93 -10.21
N HIS A 169 2.25 0.10 -10.93
CA HIS A 169 2.50 -0.13 -12.35
C HIS A 169 2.28 1.17 -13.13
N PHE A 170 1.13 1.83 -12.98
CA PHE A 170 0.88 3.12 -13.62
C PHE A 170 1.91 4.19 -13.25
N PHE A 171 2.18 4.38 -11.94
CA PHE A 171 3.07 5.46 -11.50
C PHE A 171 4.50 5.26 -12.01
N ASN A 172 5.02 4.03 -11.97
CA ASN A 172 6.33 3.73 -12.54
C ASN A 172 6.37 3.85 -14.06
N THR A 173 5.30 3.46 -14.77
CA THR A 173 5.25 3.65 -16.23
C THR A 173 5.19 5.13 -16.60
N PHE A 174 4.51 5.96 -15.81
CA PHE A 174 4.54 7.41 -15.98
C PHE A 174 5.96 7.96 -15.82
N ALA A 175 6.70 7.53 -14.78
CA ALA A 175 8.10 7.89 -14.60
C ALA A 175 9.01 7.40 -15.74
N GLU A 176 8.84 6.15 -16.16
CA GLU A 176 9.57 5.51 -17.26
C GLU A 176 9.41 6.27 -18.59
N ILE A 177 8.18 6.68 -18.93
CA ILE A 177 7.90 7.47 -20.14
C ILE A 177 8.58 8.84 -20.06
N ASN A 178 8.57 9.48 -18.88
CA ASN A 178 9.23 10.76 -18.69
C ASN A 178 10.75 10.67 -18.82
N PHE A 179 11.33 9.54 -18.38
CA PHE A 179 12.75 9.24 -18.48
C PHE A 179 13.18 8.86 -19.91
N GLY A 180 12.43 7.97 -20.57
CA GLY A 180 12.91 7.13 -21.69
C GLY A 180 12.24 7.34 -23.05
N GLU A 181 11.88 8.58 -23.39
CA GLU A 181 11.34 8.97 -24.71
C GLU A 181 10.09 8.17 -25.16
N GLY A 182 9.18 7.83 -24.24
CA GLY A 182 7.84 7.33 -24.60
C GLY A 182 7.69 5.83 -24.84
N LYS A 183 8.70 5.00 -24.53
CA LYS A 183 8.56 3.53 -24.54
C LYS A 183 8.21 3.00 -23.15
N ILE A 184 7.32 2.01 -23.10
CA ILE A 184 6.99 1.29 -21.86
C ILE A 184 7.61 -0.11 -21.89
N SER A 185 8.16 -0.56 -20.77
CA SER A 185 8.69 -1.93 -20.66
C SER A 185 7.60 -2.98 -20.50
N LYS A 186 6.44 -2.61 -19.93
CA LYS A 186 5.39 -3.54 -19.50
C LYS A 186 4.00 -2.95 -19.71
N SER A 187 3.19 -3.59 -20.54
CA SER A 187 1.80 -3.17 -20.80
C SER A 187 0.83 -3.72 -19.74
N PRO A 188 -0.15 -2.93 -19.28
CA PRO A 188 -1.22 -3.41 -18.40
C PRO A 188 -2.19 -4.35 -19.13
N ASP A 189 -2.76 -5.29 -18.38
CA ASP A 189 -3.77 -6.22 -18.87
C ASP A 189 -5.15 -5.81 -18.38
N PHE A 190 -6.05 -5.49 -19.31
CA PHE A 190 -7.43 -5.09 -19.03
C PHE A 190 -8.44 -6.22 -19.28
N SER A 191 -7.98 -7.46 -19.44
CA SER A 191 -8.90 -8.59 -19.59
C SER A 191 -9.83 -8.67 -18.38
N ARG A 192 -11.09 -9.03 -18.64
CA ARG A 192 -12.12 -9.19 -17.61
C ARG A 192 -12.68 -10.61 -17.57
N ASP A 193 -12.13 -11.51 -18.36
CA ASP A 193 -12.40 -12.95 -18.26
C ASP A 193 -11.57 -13.53 -17.11
N THR A 194 -12.05 -13.29 -15.89
CA THR A 194 -11.37 -13.67 -14.65
C THR A 194 -12.39 -14.23 -13.67
N PRO A 195 -11.98 -15.05 -12.68
CA PRO A 195 -12.87 -15.53 -11.63
C PRO A 195 -13.55 -14.41 -10.82
N PHE A 196 -13.04 -13.17 -10.88
CA PHE A 196 -13.60 -12.02 -10.18
C PHE A 196 -14.76 -11.36 -10.95
N ASN A 197 -15.00 -11.74 -12.21
CA ASN A 197 -16.16 -11.27 -12.95
C ASN A 197 -17.42 -11.96 -12.43
N SER A 198 -18.38 -11.18 -11.93
CA SER A 198 -19.59 -11.70 -11.29
C SER A 198 -20.83 -10.96 -11.76
N PRO A 199 -22.01 -11.60 -11.80
CA PRO A 199 -23.27 -10.92 -11.99
C PRO A 199 -23.74 -10.13 -10.75
N ALA A 200 -23.16 -10.37 -9.56
CA ALA A 200 -23.60 -9.73 -8.33
C ALA A 200 -23.46 -8.20 -8.38
N VAL A 201 -24.44 -7.51 -7.78
CA VAL A 201 -24.51 -6.05 -7.72
C VAL A 201 -24.45 -5.60 -6.27
N LEU A 202 -23.58 -4.65 -5.98
CA LEU A 202 -23.52 -3.98 -4.69
C LEU A 202 -24.39 -2.71 -4.74
N LYS A 203 -25.55 -2.76 -4.07
CA LYS A 203 -26.51 -1.66 -4.06
C LYS A 203 -26.14 -0.62 -2.99
N PHE A 204 -26.39 0.65 -3.30
CA PHE A 204 -26.16 1.78 -2.39
C PHE A 204 -27.43 2.62 -2.24
N PRO A 205 -27.59 3.33 -1.10
CA PRO A 205 -28.59 4.38 -1.01
C PRO A 205 -28.27 5.52 -1.99
N PRO A 206 -29.24 6.41 -2.28
CA PRO A 206 -28.98 7.64 -3.04
C PRO A 206 -27.78 8.40 -2.46
N GLY A 207 -26.82 8.76 -3.32
CA GLY A 207 -25.57 9.41 -2.92
C GLY A 207 -24.37 8.48 -2.71
N GLY A 208 -24.58 7.16 -2.64
CA GLY A 208 -23.50 6.17 -2.54
C GLY A 208 -23.17 5.73 -1.10
N PRO A 209 -22.05 5.01 -0.91
CA PRO A 209 -21.57 4.61 0.41
C PRO A 209 -21.00 5.80 1.18
N THR A 210 -20.94 5.65 2.51
CA THR A 210 -20.22 6.56 3.40
C THR A 210 -18.87 5.96 3.82
N GLU A 211 -17.99 6.80 4.37
CA GLU A 211 -16.74 6.34 5.00
C GLU A 211 -17.07 5.33 6.12
N THR A 212 -16.28 4.25 6.21
CA THR A 212 -16.54 3.14 7.16
C THR A 212 -15.76 3.28 8.47
N PHE A 213 -15.00 4.37 8.64
CA PHE A 213 -14.14 4.61 9.79
C PHE A 213 -14.18 6.08 10.21
N ALA A 214 -13.76 6.38 11.44
CA ALA A 214 -13.79 7.74 11.97
C ALA A 214 -12.66 8.60 11.39
N GLY A 215 -12.92 9.32 10.30
CA GLY A 215 -11.94 10.18 9.64
C GLY A 215 -11.44 11.36 10.49
N ASN A 216 -12.17 11.78 11.52
CA ASN A 216 -11.86 13.00 12.30
C ASN A 216 -11.15 12.74 13.64
N SER A 217 -10.76 11.50 13.92
CA SER A 217 -9.97 11.19 15.11
C SER A 217 -8.63 11.92 15.09
N ARG A 218 -8.17 12.37 16.26
CA ARG A 218 -6.79 12.86 16.42
C ARG A 218 -5.85 11.67 16.25
N LEU A 219 -4.97 11.71 15.25
CA LEU A 219 -4.05 10.63 14.91
C LEU A 219 -2.63 11.17 14.81
N ARG A 220 -1.66 10.37 15.26
CA ARG A 220 -0.23 10.53 14.96
C ARG A 220 0.14 9.56 13.86
N GLU A 221 1.02 10.02 12.99
CA GLU A 221 1.56 9.24 11.88
C GLU A 221 3.07 9.20 12.00
N ARG A 222 3.62 7.99 11.97
CA ARG A 222 5.06 7.76 12.14
C ARG A 222 5.61 6.81 11.09
N ILE A 223 6.82 7.09 10.64
CA ILE A 223 7.62 6.13 9.87
C ILE A 223 8.63 5.51 10.84
N PHE A 224 8.58 4.18 11.00
CA PHE A 224 9.58 3.41 11.72
C PHE A 224 10.45 2.68 10.70
N HIS A 225 11.74 3.02 10.68
CA HIS A 225 12.70 2.37 9.79
C HIS A 225 13.24 1.08 10.42
N PHE A 226 13.15 -0.02 9.69
CA PHE A 226 13.73 -1.31 10.05
C PHE A 226 14.84 -1.64 9.07
N SER A 227 16.08 -1.69 9.57
CA SER A 227 17.22 -2.13 8.76
C SER A 227 17.05 -3.59 8.33
N ARG A 228 17.74 -3.98 7.25
CA ARG A 228 17.78 -5.38 6.81
C ARG A 228 18.15 -6.33 7.96
N GLU A 229 19.14 -5.95 8.77
CA GLU A 229 19.55 -6.74 9.92
C GLU A 229 18.43 -6.89 10.96
N ALA A 230 17.72 -5.81 11.29
CA ALA A 230 16.59 -5.88 12.21
C ALA A 230 15.49 -6.82 11.71
N ILE A 231 15.17 -6.77 10.42
CA ILE A 231 14.20 -7.67 9.78
C ILE A 231 14.64 -9.13 9.86
N LEU A 232 15.92 -9.41 9.60
CA LEU A 232 16.46 -10.78 9.68
C LEU A 232 16.52 -11.29 11.13
N ARG A 233 16.82 -10.41 12.11
CA ARG A 233 16.73 -10.75 13.54
C ARG A 233 15.30 -11.09 13.95
N LEU A 234 14.30 -10.34 13.47
CA LEU A 234 12.89 -10.64 13.67
C LEU A 234 12.51 -12.00 13.07
N LYS A 235 12.92 -12.25 11.81
CA LYS A 235 12.70 -13.54 11.14
C LYS A 235 13.31 -14.71 11.92
N TYR A 236 14.55 -14.57 12.36
CA TYR A 236 15.23 -15.60 13.14
C TYR A 236 14.52 -15.89 14.46
N ARG A 237 14.14 -14.84 15.20
CA ARG A 237 13.40 -14.97 16.47
C ARG A 237 12.03 -15.62 16.27
N ALA A 238 11.29 -15.24 15.23
CA ALA A 238 10.00 -15.82 14.91
C ALA A 238 10.10 -17.33 14.59
N ASN A 239 11.20 -17.76 13.97
CA ASN A 239 11.44 -19.18 13.64
C ASN A 239 12.10 -19.99 14.79
N GLY A 240 11.99 -19.52 16.04
CA GLY A 240 12.48 -20.24 17.23
C GLY A 240 13.98 -20.09 17.50
N GLY A 241 14.65 -19.17 16.82
CA GLY A 241 16.05 -18.87 17.06
C GLY A 241 16.27 -18.05 18.35
N ASP A 242 17.11 -18.55 19.25
CA ASP A 242 17.56 -17.81 20.45
C ASP A 242 18.91 -17.14 20.18
N PHE A 243 18.93 -15.81 20.21
CA PHE A 243 20.14 -15.00 19.98
C PHE A 243 21.05 -14.92 21.22
N GLN A 244 20.49 -15.00 22.44
CA GLN A 244 21.26 -14.90 23.68
C GLN A 244 22.06 -16.17 23.95
N ARG A 245 21.45 -17.34 23.70
CA ARG A 245 22.13 -18.64 23.82
C ARG A 245 23.32 -18.79 22.86
N LYS A 246 23.30 -18.09 21.72
CA LYS A 246 24.35 -18.16 20.69
C LYS A 246 25.49 -17.14 20.88
N ARG A 247 25.22 -15.96 21.46
CA ARG A 247 26.27 -15.00 21.87
C ARG A 247 27.17 -15.55 22.98
N MET A 248 26.65 -16.45 23.82
CA MET A 248 27.46 -17.12 24.85
C MET A 248 28.34 -18.25 24.30
N SER A 249 28.03 -18.79 23.11
CA SER A 249 28.80 -19.88 22.49
C SER A 249 29.89 -19.39 21.53
N ASN A 250 29.66 -18.31 20.77
CA ASN A 250 30.65 -17.73 19.85
C ASN A 250 30.87 -16.27 20.22
N GLY A 251 32.07 -15.95 20.72
CA GLY A 251 32.48 -14.58 21.07
C GLY A 251 32.18 -13.57 19.94
N ASN A 252 31.90 -12.33 20.34
CA ASN A 252 31.51 -11.19 19.49
C ASN A 252 32.21 -11.14 18.11
N CYS A 253 31.57 -11.68 17.07
CA CYS A 253 31.66 -11.30 15.65
C CYS A 253 31.08 -12.44 14.79
N GLU A 254 29.77 -12.44 14.48
CA GLU A 254 29.23 -13.39 13.46
C GLU A 254 27.77 -13.15 13.01
N ALA A 255 27.01 -12.25 13.65
CA ALA A 255 25.61 -11.99 13.25
C ALA A 255 25.50 -11.40 11.82
N VAL A 256 26.38 -10.46 11.47
CA VAL A 256 26.39 -9.79 10.16
C VAL A 256 26.75 -10.77 9.03
N GLU A 257 27.70 -11.67 9.25
CA GLU A 257 28.15 -12.65 8.27
C GLU A 257 27.12 -13.79 8.09
N TYR A 258 26.47 -14.20 9.18
CA TYR A 258 25.39 -15.21 9.15
C TYR A 258 24.14 -14.69 8.43
N PHE A 259 23.72 -13.46 8.72
CA PHE A 259 22.59 -12.83 8.05
C PHE A 259 22.91 -12.36 6.62
N GLY A 260 24.19 -12.11 6.32
CA GLY A 260 24.68 -11.89 4.96
C GLY A 260 24.37 -13.08 4.04
N LYS A 261 24.41 -14.31 4.56
CA LYS A 261 24.13 -15.57 3.84
C LYS A 261 22.64 -15.92 3.72
N GLN A 262 21.75 -15.31 4.51
CA GLN A 262 20.31 -15.54 4.37
C GLN A 262 19.73 -14.68 3.23
N LEU A 263 19.23 -15.35 2.19
CA LEU A 263 18.52 -14.72 1.09
C LEU A 263 17.24 -14.05 1.62
N ASN A 264 16.94 -12.86 1.09
CA ASN A 264 15.59 -12.29 1.20
C ASN A 264 14.58 -13.31 0.69
N ASP A 265 13.35 -13.29 1.21
CA ASP A 265 12.28 -14.13 0.71
C ASP A 265 12.13 -13.88 -0.80
N GLY A 266 12.72 -14.76 -1.62
CA GLY A 266 12.72 -14.59 -3.06
C GLY A 266 11.31 -14.77 -3.61
N TRP A 267 11.04 -14.20 -4.78
CA TRP A 267 9.88 -14.56 -5.61
C TRP A 267 10.03 -16.00 -6.17
N LYS A 268 10.58 -16.96 -5.42
CA LYS A 268 10.50 -18.35 -5.90
C LYS A 268 9.03 -18.70 -5.90
N THR A 269 8.48 -18.64 -7.10
CA THR A 269 7.19 -19.14 -7.51
C THR A 269 6.93 -20.36 -6.64
N VAL A 270 5.79 -20.38 -5.94
CA VAL A 270 5.14 -21.65 -5.65
C VAL A 270 4.76 -22.21 -7.03
N LYS A 271 5.76 -22.61 -7.84
CA LYS A 271 5.57 -23.59 -8.89
C LYS A 271 5.10 -24.76 -8.07
N GLY A 272 3.84 -25.16 -8.28
CA GLY A 272 3.28 -26.34 -7.65
C GLY A 272 4.29 -27.46 -7.79
N LYS A 273 5.03 -27.74 -6.70
CA LYS A 273 5.68 -29.02 -6.55
C LYS A 273 4.53 -30.00 -6.50
N ARG A 274 4.61 -31.01 -7.37
CA ARG A 274 3.64 -32.11 -7.43
C ARG A 274 3.40 -32.62 -6.01
N ASN A 275 2.14 -32.94 -5.72
CA ASN A 275 1.64 -33.51 -4.47
C ASN A 275 2.19 -34.93 -4.18
N SER A 276 3.47 -35.20 -4.41
CA SER A 276 4.03 -36.55 -4.21
C SER A 276 5.36 -36.61 -3.46
N ASP A 277 5.94 -35.50 -3.02
CA ASP A 277 7.12 -35.53 -2.13
C ASP A 277 7.00 -34.47 -1.03
N ILE A 278 6.11 -34.72 -0.05
CA ILE A 278 6.14 -34.01 1.24
C ILE A 278 7.22 -34.69 2.09
N SER A 279 8.49 -34.36 1.82
CA SER A 279 9.49 -34.38 2.87
C SER A 279 9.19 -33.20 3.78
N ASP A 280 8.90 -33.49 5.05
CA ASP A 280 8.62 -32.60 6.19
C ASP A 280 9.30 -31.21 6.09
N GLY A 281 8.67 -30.29 5.37
CA GLY A 281 9.19 -28.96 5.10
C GLY A 281 8.88 -28.06 6.27
N LYS A 282 9.90 -27.69 7.06
CA LYS A 282 9.76 -26.72 8.18
C LYS A 282 8.89 -25.53 7.76
N LEU A 283 7.85 -25.27 8.55
CA LEU A 283 6.99 -24.09 8.48
C LEU A 283 7.83 -22.82 8.71
N GLU A 284 8.42 -22.26 7.66
CA GLU A 284 9.25 -21.07 7.77
C GLU A 284 8.38 -19.80 7.73
N ILE A 285 8.41 -19.03 8.81
CA ILE A 285 7.77 -17.71 8.91
C ILE A 285 8.62 -16.71 8.14
N SER A 286 8.00 -15.96 7.23
CA SER A 286 8.68 -15.00 6.36
C SER A 286 9.14 -13.74 7.11
N SER A 287 10.05 -12.98 6.53
CA SER A 287 10.52 -11.70 7.10
C SER A 287 9.36 -10.73 7.32
N PHE A 288 8.46 -10.63 6.32
CA PHE A 288 7.32 -9.74 6.40
C PHE A 288 6.27 -10.20 7.42
N GLN A 289 6.05 -11.52 7.53
CA GLN A 289 5.17 -12.10 8.56
C GLN A 289 5.74 -11.86 9.97
N SER A 290 7.06 -11.94 10.13
CA SER A 290 7.73 -11.69 11.42
C SER A 290 7.60 -10.23 11.85
N LEU A 291 7.76 -9.29 10.91
CA LEU A 291 7.51 -7.86 11.16
C LEU A 291 6.03 -7.60 11.52
N CYS A 292 5.09 -8.20 10.78
CA CYS A 292 3.66 -8.08 11.07
C CYS A 292 3.32 -8.64 12.46
N ALA A 293 3.89 -9.79 12.83
CA ALA A 293 3.69 -10.41 14.14
C ALA A 293 4.21 -9.53 15.28
N GLN A 294 5.41 -8.95 15.11
CA GLN A 294 5.98 -8.02 16.08
C GLN A 294 5.11 -6.78 16.24
N LEU A 295 4.70 -6.18 15.12
CA LEU A 295 3.84 -5.00 15.13
C LEU A 295 2.49 -5.27 15.80
N TRP A 296 1.84 -6.39 15.47
CA TRP A 296 0.54 -6.74 16.05
C TRP A 296 0.63 -6.88 17.57
N ARG A 297 1.64 -7.60 18.07
CA ARG A 297 1.88 -7.78 19.50
C ARG A 297 2.14 -6.43 20.18
N SER A 298 3.04 -5.62 19.62
CA SER A 298 3.42 -4.33 20.23
C SER A 298 2.28 -3.32 20.25
N VAL A 299 1.51 -3.19 19.18
CA VAL A 299 0.32 -2.31 19.17
C VAL A 299 -0.75 -2.82 20.15
N THR A 300 -0.95 -4.14 20.24
CA THR A 300 -1.89 -4.72 21.21
C THR A 300 -1.46 -4.41 22.64
N ARG A 301 -0.16 -4.52 22.95
CA ARG A 301 0.40 -4.14 24.26
C ARG A 301 0.22 -2.65 24.53
N ALA A 302 0.54 -1.80 23.56
CA ALA A 302 0.44 -0.34 23.66
C ALA A 302 -0.99 0.14 23.94
N ARG A 303 -2.00 -0.55 23.39
CA ARG A 303 -3.43 -0.25 23.62
C ARG A 303 -3.95 -0.65 25.01
N LYS A 304 -3.20 -1.47 25.78
CA LYS A 304 -3.56 -1.91 27.14
C LYS A 304 -4.99 -2.47 27.26
N LEU A 305 -5.40 -3.26 26.27
CA LEU A 305 -6.75 -3.84 26.19
C LEU A 305 -6.95 -4.96 27.23
N ASN A 306 -8.21 -5.23 27.58
CA ASN A 306 -8.56 -6.36 28.45
C ASN A 306 -8.10 -7.68 27.82
N ALA A 307 -7.54 -8.59 28.63
CA ALA A 307 -7.04 -9.89 28.19
C ALA A 307 -8.09 -10.76 27.49
N THR A 308 -9.38 -10.63 27.83
CA THR A 308 -10.49 -11.37 27.20
C THR A 308 -11.01 -10.70 25.92
N LYS A 309 -10.56 -9.49 25.60
CA LYS A 309 -10.93 -8.81 24.36
C LYS A 309 -10.25 -9.53 23.19
N THR A 310 -10.99 -9.65 22.09
CA THR A 310 -10.45 -10.15 20.83
C THR A 310 -9.71 -9.02 20.10
N THR A 311 -8.53 -9.31 19.55
CA THR A 311 -7.80 -8.41 18.64
C THR A 311 -7.71 -9.03 17.25
N THR A 312 -7.75 -8.17 16.23
CA THR A 312 -7.72 -8.59 14.82
C THR A 312 -6.56 -7.94 14.08
N PHE A 313 -5.78 -8.73 13.34
CA PHE A 313 -4.78 -8.25 12.40
C PHE A 313 -5.14 -8.63 10.98
N ARG A 314 -5.57 -7.65 10.18
CA ARG A 314 -5.99 -7.84 8.79
C ARG A 314 -4.83 -7.60 7.84
N MET A 315 -4.64 -8.51 6.88
CA MET A 315 -3.68 -8.32 5.79
C MET A 315 -4.42 -8.32 4.45
N ALA A 316 -4.02 -7.43 3.54
CA ALA A 316 -4.43 -7.55 2.14
C ALA A 316 -3.53 -8.56 1.42
N VAL A 317 -4.14 -9.50 0.72
CA VAL A 317 -3.44 -10.55 -0.02
C VAL A 317 -3.67 -10.36 -1.51
N ASN A 318 -2.58 -10.33 -2.29
CA ASN A 318 -2.65 -10.34 -3.75
C ASN A 318 -3.02 -11.75 -4.23
N CYS A 319 -4.18 -11.87 -4.89
CA CYS A 319 -4.76 -13.12 -5.36
C CYS A 319 -4.28 -13.54 -6.76
N ARG A 320 -3.61 -12.66 -7.52
CA ARG A 320 -3.23 -12.92 -8.94
C ARG A 320 -2.48 -14.24 -9.12
N HIS A 321 -1.50 -14.50 -8.26
CA HIS A 321 -0.65 -15.70 -8.31
C HIS A 321 -1.19 -16.89 -7.52
N ARG A 322 -2.31 -16.71 -6.79
CA ARG A 322 -2.90 -17.75 -5.93
C ARG A 322 -3.97 -18.56 -6.65
N LEU A 323 -4.58 -17.97 -7.68
CA LEU A 323 -5.55 -18.64 -8.54
C LEU A 323 -4.87 -19.68 -9.44
N GLN A 324 -5.65 -20.68 -9.85
CA GLN A 324 -5.29 -21.68 -10.85
C GLN A 324 -6.35 -21.70 -11.96
N PRO A 325 -5.99 -21.35 -13.21
CA PRO A 325 -4.70 -20.79 -13.64
C PRO A 325 -4.43 -19.42 -13.00
N PRO A 326 -3.14 -19.00 -12.88
CA PRO A 326 -2.81 -17.68 -12.34
C PRO A 326 -3.31 -16.57 -13.28
N MET A 327 -3.73 -15.45 -12.71
CA MET A 327 -4.07 -14.26 -13.48
C MET A 327 -2.81 -13.62 -14.09
N PRO A 328 -2.97 -12.83 -15.17
CA PRO A 328 -1.91 -11.98 -15.67
C PRO A 328 -1.28 -11.15 -14.54
N SER A 329 0.05 -11.17 -14.44
CA SER A 329 0.77 -10.46 -13.38
C SER A 329 0.56 -8.94 -13.42
N LEU A 330 0.23 -8.42 -14.60
CA LEU A 330 -0.07 -7.01 -14.88
C LEU A 330 -1.57 -6.74 -15.07
N TYR A 331 -2.46 -7.64 -14.59
CA TYR A 331 -3.90 -7.36 -14.53
C TYR A 331 -4.15 -6.02 -13.83
N PHE A 332 -4.86 -5.13 -14.53
CA PHE A 332 -5.19 -3.80 -14.09
C PHE A 332 -6.59 -3.78 -13.47
N GLY A 333 -6.63 -3.58 -12.15
CA GLY A 333 -7.83 -3.65 -11.32
C GLY A 333 -7.48 -4.14 -9.91
N ASN A 334 -8.48 -4.40 -9.10
CA ASN A 334 -8.28 -5.05 -7.81
C ASN A 334 -8.27 -6.57 -7.98
N ALA A 335 -7.24 -7.22 -7.44
CA ALA A 335 -7.20 -8.66 -7.24
C ALA A 335 -6.69 -8.95 -5.84
N ILE A 336 -7.39 -8.38 -4.85
CA ILE A 336 -7.04 -8.49 -3.43
C ILE A 336 -8.20 -9.02 -2.60
N GLN A 337 -7.87 -9.76 -1.55
CA GLN A 337 -8.79 -10.15 -0.48
C GLN A 337 -8.19 -9.81 0.89
N SER A 338 -9.05 -9.57 1.88
CA SER A 338 -8.64 -9.33 3.27
C SER A 338 -8.62 -10.65 4.04
N ILE A 339 -7.50 -10.96 4.69
CA ILE A 339 -7.38 -12.11 5.60
C ILE A 339 -7.28 -11.61 7.06
N PRO A 340 -8.31 -11.81 7.89
CA PRO A 340 -8.23 -11.49 9.31
C PRO A 340 -7.51 -12.60 10.08
N ASN A 341 -6.56 -12.22 10.92
CA ASN A 341 -5.98 -13.07 11.97
C ASN A 341 -6.55 -12.62 13.30
N VAL A 342 -7.00 -13.55 14.13
CA VAL A 342 -7.76 -13.25 15.34
C VAL A 342 -7.16 -14.00 16.52
N ALA A 343 -7.03 -13.33 17.66
CA ALA A 343 -6.59 -13.92 18.93
C ALA A 343 -7.18 -13.15 20.11
N LEU A 344 -7.26 -13.78 21.28
CA LEU A 344 -7.48 -13.05 22.53
C LEU A 344 -6.24 -12.24 22.88
N VAL A 345 -6.41 -11.03 23.42
CA VAL A 345 -5.31 -10.16 23.84
C VAL A 345 -4.37 -10.87 24.82
N GLY A 346 -4.93 -11.55 25.83
CA GLY A 346 -4.14 -12.27 26.83
C GLY A 346 -3.36 -13.44 26.24
N GLU A 347 -3.93 -14.14 25.26
CA GLU A 347 -3.25 -15.21 24.55
C GLU A 347 -2.11 -14.66 23.68
N LEU A 348 -2.40 -13.66 22.86
CA LEU A 348 -1.42 -13.03 21.97
C LEU A 348 -0.20 -12.52 22.75
N LEU A 349 -0.42 -11.86 23.89
CA LEU A 349 0.65 -11.26 24.68
C LEU A 349 1.41 -12.25 25.57
N SER A 350 0.79 -13.37 25.97
CA SER A 350 1.44 -14.40 26.79
C SER A 350 2.31 -15.39 25.99
N LYS A 351 2.04 -15.55 24.69
CA LYS A 351 2.84 -16.39 23.78
C LYS A 351 4.08 -15.64 23.27
N ASP A 352 4.95 -16.32 22.53
CA ASP A 352 6.14 -15.72 21.90
C ASP A 352 5.86 -15.16 20.49
N LEU A 353 6.89 -14.53 19.88
CA LEU A 353 6.81 -14.00 18.52
C LEU A 353 6.54 -15.09 17.49
N GLY A 354 7.09 -16.29 17.68
CA GLY A 354 6.94 -17.41 16.75
C GLY A 354 5.53 -17.98 16.70
N TRP A 355 4.83 -18.01 17.83
CA TRP A 355 3.42 -18.37 17.89
C TRP A 355 2.55 -17.39 17.08
N CYS A 356 2.74 -16.08 17.29
CA CYS A 356 2.03 -15.04 16.54
C CYS A 356 2.36 -15.13 15.03
N GLY A 357 3.64 -15.30 14.69
CA GLY A 357 4.08 -15.49 13.31
C GLY A 357 3.50 -16.75 12.68
N THR A 358 3.36 -17.84 13.43
CA THR A 358 2.73 -19.10 12.97
C THR A 358 1.25 -18.91 12.70
N LEU A 359 0.53 -18.17 13.54
CA LEU A 359 -0.88 -17.85 13.33
C LEU A 359 -1.08 -17.10 12.00
N ILE A 360 -0.29 -16.05 11.76
CA ILE A 360 -0.30 -15.31 10.49
C ILE A 360 0.09 -16.22 9.32
N HIS A 361 1.16 -17.00 9.48
CA HIS A 361 1.69 -17.88 8.43
C HIS A 361 0.65 -18.91 7.97
N ARG A 362 0.01 -19.60 8.91
CA ARG A 362 -1.03 -20.61 8.60
C ARG A 362 -2.16 -20.00 7.77
N ASN A 363 -2.64 -18.81 8.13
CA ASN A 363 -3.70 -18.14 7.41
C ASN A 363 -3.26 -17.72 5.99
N VAL A 364 -2.04 -17.19 5.85
CA VAL A 364 -1.46 -16.83 4.54
C VAL A 364 -1.27 -18.04 3.63
N VAL A 365 -0.87 -19.19 4.16
CA VAL A 365 -0.70 -20.44 3.39
C VAL A 365 -2.05 -21.05 3.02
N ALA A 366 -3.02 -21.05 3.94
CA ALA A 366 -4.36 -21.58 3.71
C ALA A 366 -5.16 -20.79 2.64
N HIS A 367 -4.77 -19.55 2.36
CA HIS A 367 -5.41 -18.69 1.37
C HIS A 367 -5.04 -19.04 -0.10
N ASN A 368 -5.26 -20.28 -0.51
CA ASN A 368 -4.97 -20.80 -1.86
C ASN A 368 -6.13 -20.52 -2.86
N ASP A 369 -6.05 -21.06 -4.09
CA ASP A 369 -7.08 -20.91 -5.14
C ASP A 369 -8.50 -21.20 -4.63
N ALA A 370 -8.71 -22.33 -3.95
CA ALA A 370 -10.01 -22.73 -3.44
C ALA A 370 -10.55 -21.72 -2.41
N THR A 371 -9.68 -21.21 -1.53
CA THR A 371 -10.07 -20.18 -0.54
C THR A 371 -10.39 -18.85 -1.21
N VAL A 372 -9.63 -18.44 -2.23
CA VAL A 372 -9.93 -17.22 -3.01
C VAL A 372 -11.29 -17.32 -3.67
N ARG A 373 -11.56 -18.43 -4.37
CA ARG A 373 -12.84 -18.68 -5.06
C ARG A 373 -14.02 -18.78 -4.09
N ARG A 374 -13.81 -19.38 -2.92
CA ARG A 374 -14.82 -19.36 -1.85
C ARG A 374 -15.12 -17.94 -1.39
N GLY A 375 -14.09 -17.12 -1.17
CA GLY A 375 -14.25 -15.71 -0.79
C GLY A 375 -15.01 -14.91 -1.84
N ILE A 376 -14.85 -15.23 -3.13
CA ILE A 376 -15.66 -14.67 -4.23
C ILE A 376 -17.12 -15.11 -4.06
N SER A 377 -17.40 -16.42 -3.98
CA SER A 377 -18.77 -16.94 -3.83
C SER A 377 -19.48 -16.40 -2.58
N ASP A 378 -18.78 -16.29 -1.46
CA ASP A 378 -19.32 -15.72 -0.21
C ASP A 378 -19.61 -14.23 -0.35
N TRP A 379 -18.84 -13.51 -1.18
CA TRP A 379 -19.15 -12.12 -1.52
C TRP A 379 -20.33 -12.00 -2.47
N GLU A 380 -20.49 -12.90 -3.43
CA GLU A 380 -21.62 -12.90 -4.36
C GLU A 380 -22.96 -13.15 -3.65
N LYS A 381 -22.97 -14.03 -2.64
CA LYS A 381 -24.13 -14.31 -1.80
C LYS A 381 -24.50 -13.13 -0.90
N GLU A 382 -23.49 -12.43 -0.40
CA GLU A 382 -23.66 -11.30 0.51
C GLU A 382 -22.69 -10.15 0.14
N PRO A 383 -23.03 -9.37 -0.89
CA PRO A 383 -22.20 -8.26 -1.34
C PRO A 383 -22.01 -7.23 -0.23
N ARG A 384 -20.75 -6.87 0.02
CA ARG A 384 -20.36 -6.00 1.14
C ARG A 384 -19.18 -5.11 0.80
N LEU A 385 -19.07 -4.00 1.53
CA LEU A 385 -17.96 -3.07 1.45
C LEU A 385 -16.68 -3.64 2.07
N PHE A 386 -15.53 -3.07 1.68
CA PHE A 386 -14.25 -3.49 2.23
C PHE A 386 -14.15 -3.07 3.71
N PRO A 387 -13.77 -3.99 4.62
CA PRO A 387 -13.77 -3.70 6.06
C PRO A 387 -12.55 -2.86 6.44
N LEU A 388 -12.68 -1.53 6.35
CA LEU A 388 -11.71 -0.57 6.89
C LEU A 388 -12.18 -0.01 8.24
N GLY A 389 -11.21 0.37 9.06
CA GLY A 389 -11.43 1.00 10.35
C GLY A 389 -10.99 0.17 11.55
N ASN A 390 -11.24 0.74 12.71
CA ASN A 390 -10.97 0.15 14.01
C ASN A 390 -12.16 0.40 14.96
N SER A 391 -13.36 0.02 14.52
CA SER A 391 -14.59 0.27 15.28
C SER A 391 -14.62 -0.43 16.64
N ASP A 392 -13.92 -1.55 16.77
CA ASP A 392 -13.80 -2.32 18.01
C ASP A 392 -12.64 -1.87 18.92
N GLY A 393 -11.81 -0.92 18.47
CA GLY A 393 -10.63 -0.44 19.19
C GLY A 393 -9.46 -1.44 19.23
N ALA A 394 -9.59 -2.63 18.64
CA ALA A 394 -8.62 -3.72 18.73
C ALA A 394 -8.14 -4.27 17.38
N SER A 395 -8.54 -3.64 16.28
CA SER A 395 -8.17 -3.97 14.92
C SER A 395 -6.92 -3.22 14.46
N VAL A 396 -6.06 -3.91 13.71
CA VAL A 396 -4.92 -3.37 12.97
C VAL A 396 -5.02 -3.86 11.53
N THR A 397 -4.80 -2.98 10.56
CA THR A 397 -4.84 -3.32 9.13
C THR A 397 -3.51 -3.04 8.46
N MET A 398 -2.84 -4.09 8.03
CA MET A 398 -1.63 -4.02 7.21
C MET A 398 -2.00 -3.91 5.73
N GLY A 399 -1.79 -2.72 5.17
CA GLY A 399 -1.81 -2.49 3.73
C GLY A 399 -0.40 -2.38 3.15
N SER A 400 -0.34 -2.23 1.83
CA SER A 400 0.93 -2.13 1.09
C SER A 400 1.82 -3.38 1.23
N SER A 401 2.98 -3.35 0.60
CA SER A 401 4.02 -4.36 0.72
C SER A 401 5.39 -3.75 0.44
N PRO A 402 6.46 -4.15 1.17
CA PRO A 402 7.82 -3.73 0.84
C PRO A 402 8.29 -4.27 -0.53
N ARG A 403 7.52 -5.17 -1.16
CA ARG A 403 7.79 -5.70 -2.50
C ARG A 403 7.34 -4.77 -3.63
N PHE A 404 6.57 -3.73 -3.32
CA PHE A 404 6.17 -2.79 -4.37
C PHE A 404 7.38 -1.97 -4.83
N PRO A 405 7.53 -1.76 -6.15
CA PRO A 405 8.68 -1.03 -6.72
C PRO A 405 8.52 0.49 -6.55
N MET A 406 8.43 0.98 -5.32
CA MET A 406 8.12 2.39 -5.04
C MET A 406 9.26 3.34 -5.44
N TYR A 407 10.51 2.90 -5.25
CA TYR A 407 11.71 3.67 -5.61
C TYR A 407 12.19 3.44 -7.05
N ASN A 408 11.34 2.87 -7.91
CA ASN A 408 11.58 2.79 -9.35
C ASN A 408 11.03 4.03 -10.09
N ASN A 409 10.38 4.95 -9.38
CA ASN A 409 9.89 6.23 -9.90
C ASN A 409 11.03 7.23 -10.13
N ASP A 410 11.94 6.89 -11.03
CA ASP A 410 12.95 7.81 -11.54
C ASP A 410 12.40 8.51 -12.79
N PHE A 411 12.22 9.82 -12.69
CA PHE A 411 11.65 10.63 -13.77
C PHE A 411 12.69 11.20 -14.73
N GLY A 412 13.99 10.93 -14.55
CA GLY A 412 15.05 11.50 -15.40
C GLY A 412 16.26 12.00 -14.64
N TRP A 413 16.13 12.26 -13.34
CA TRP A 413 17.15 12.94 -12.55
C TRP A 413 17.43 12.25 -11.21
N GLY A 414 17.09 10.97 -11.10
CA GLY A 414 17.46 10.12 -9.99
C GLY A 414 16.27 9.58 -9.22
N ARG A 415 16.59 8.66 -8.32
CA ARG A 415 15.60 7.93 -7.52
C ARG A 415 15.01 8.83 -6.41
N PRO A 416 13.77 8.57 -5.98
CA PRO A 416 13.18 9.26 -4.85
C PRO A 416 14.03 9.20 -3.58
N VAL A 417 14.04 10.27 -2.80
CA VAL A 417 14.65 10.29 -1.46
C VAL A 417 13.73 9.68 -0.40
N ALA A 418 12.41 9.78 -0.59
CA ALA A 418 11.42 9.21 0.31
C ALA A 418 10.08 8.97 -0.41
N VAL A 419 9.31 8.02 0.09
CA VAL A 419 7.91 7.78 -0.30
C VAL A 419 7.00 8.23 0.82
N ARG A 420 5.92 8.95 0.49
CA ARG A 420 4.93 9.43 1.47
C ARG A 420 3.51 9.22 0.96
N SER A 421 2.55 9.27 1.88
CA SER A 421 1.13 9.10 1.56
C SER A 421 0.28 10.27 2.06
N GLY A 422 -0.81 10.52 1.35
CA GLY A 422 -1.78 11.57 1.71
C GLY A 422 -2.70 11.15 2.85
N SER A 423 -3.85 11.81 3.00
CA SER A 423 -4.82 11.49 4.08
C SER A 423 -5.63 10.21 3.83
N ALA A 424 -5.56 9.64 2.63
CA ALA A 424 -6.36 8.51 2.19
C ALA A 424 -6.29 7.31 3.15
N ASN A 425 -7.46 6.78 3.53
CA ASN A 425 -7.62 5.57 4.35
C ASN A 425 -6.83 5.59 5.67
N LYS A 426 -6.58 6.77 6.26
CA LYS A 426 -5.89 6.93 7.55
C LYS A 426 -6.88 6.86 8.72
N PHE A 427 -6.74 5.83 9.54
CA PHE A 427 -7.50 5.58 10.77
C PHE A 427 -6.58 4.97 11.85
N ASP A 428 -6.99 4.98 13.11
CA ASP A 428 -6.24 4.33 14.19
C ASP A 428 -6.06 2.83 13.92
N GLY A 429 -4.82 2.36 13.83
CA GLY A 429 -4.50 0.97 13.49
C GLY A 429 -4.25 0.73 12.00
N LYS A 430 -4.24 1.78 11.16
CA LYS A 430 -3.79 1.68 9.77
C LYS A 430 -2.27 1.59 9.71
N MET A 431 -1.77 0.57 9.02
CA MET A 431 -0.35 0.35 8.76
C MET A 431 -0.09 0.26 7.25
N SER A 432 1.06 0.76 6.81
CA SER A 432 1.58 0.56 5.46
C SER A 432 3.07 0.20 5.51
N ALA A 433 3.47 -0.89 4.85
CA ALA A 433 4.89 -1.21 4.68
C ALA A 433 5.40 -0.75 3.31
N PHE A 434 6.52 -0.02 3.32
CA PHE A 434 7.26 0.42 2.15
C PHE A 434 8.65 -0.24 2.14
N PRO A 435 9.27 -0.49 0.98
CA PRO A 435 10.70 -0.77 0.96
C PRO A 435 11.46 0.40 1.57
N GLY A 436 12.53 0.16 2.32
CA GLY A 436 13.42 1.24 2.72
C GLY A 436 14.20 1.78 1.51
N LYS A 437 14.65 3.03 1.60
CA LYS A 437 15.37 3.73 0.52
C LYS A 437 16.63 2.99 0.07
N GLU A 438 17.38 2.40 1.00
CA GLU A 438 18.62 1.67 0.71
C GLU A 438 18.35 0.37 -0.07
N GLY A 439 17.10 -0.10 -0.07
CA GLY A 439 16.70 -1.37 -0.64
C GLY A 439 17.23 -2.56 0.16
N ASN A 440 17.48 -3.67 -0.52
CA ASN A 440 18.07 -4.88 0.06
C ASN A 440 17.31 -5.54 1.23
N GLY A 441 16.04 -5.18 1.44
CA GLY A 441 15.19 -5.78 2.46
C GLY A 441 15.03 -4.96 3.74
N SER A 442 15.50 -3.70 3.77
CA SER A 442 15.01 -2.72 4.76
C SER A 442 13.54 -2.38 4.49
N VAL A 443 12.84 -1.96 5.54
CA VAL A 443 11.40 -1.66 5.49
C VAL A 443 11.13 -0.37 6.26
N ASP A 444 10.47 0.57 5.59
CA ASP A 444 9.87 1.74 6.23
C ASP A 444 8.41 1.43 6.55
N LEU A 445 8.07 1.45 7.84
CA LEU A 445 6.74 1.12 8.32
C LEU A 445 6.00 2.40 8.71
N GLU A 446 5.02 2.78 7.91
CA GLU A 446 4.07 3.86 8.19
C GLU A 446 2.99 3.36 9.15
N VAL A 447 2.95 3.94 10.34
CA VAL A 447 2.07 3.57 11.45
C VAL A 447 1.18 4.76 11.79
N VAL A 448 -0.14 4.55 11.75
CA VAL A 448 -1.14 5.56 12.13
C VAL A 448 -1.89 5.08 13.36
N LEU A 449 -1.75 5.81 14.46
CA LEU A 449 -2.35 5.48 15.76
C LEU A 449 -2.88 6.71 16.47
N SER A 450 -3.75 6.52 17.44
CA SER A 450 -4.06 7.54 18.45
C SER A 450 -2.79 8.03 19.15
N PRO A 451 -2.72 9.31 19.57
CA PRO A 451 -1.53 9.86 20.22
C PRO A 451 -1.04 9.04 21.42
N GLU A 452 -1.98 8.53 22.21
CA GLU A 452 -1.71 7.75 23.42
C GLU A 452 -1.11 6.38 23.08
N THR A 453 -1.67 5.70 22.06
CA THR A 453 -1.15 4.40 21.62
C THR A 453 0.21 4.57 20.93
N MET A 454 0.41 5.63 20.15
CA MET A 454 1.71 5.92 19.54
C MET A 454 2.77 6.14 20.61
N ALA A 455 2.50 6.97 21.62
CA ALA A 455 3.43 7.21 22.73
C ALA A 455 3.78 5.93 23.50
N ALA A 456 2.79 5.06 23.72
CA ALA A 456 3.03 3.76 24.35
C ALA A 456 3.85 2.81 23.45
N LEU A 457 3.66 2.84 22.12
CA LEU A 457 4.46 2.06 21.18
C LEU A 457 5.92 2.53 21.12
N GLU A 458 6.14 3.85 21.12
CA GLU A 458 7.47 4.47 21.20
C GLU A 458 8.21 4.11 22.50
N SER A 459 7.47 3.72 23.55
CA SER A 459 8.02 3.27 24.83
C SER A 459 8.17 1.75 24.91
N ASP A 460 7.68 0.98 23.92
CA ASP A 460 7.79 -0.49 23.90
C ASP A 460 9.22 -0.90 23.50
N LEU A 461 10.05 -1.22 24.48
CA LEU A 461 11.44 -1.66 24.28
C LEU A 461 11.55 -2.91 23.40
N GLU A 462 10.55 -3.80 23.41
CA GLU A 462 10.55 -4.99 22.57
C GLU A 462 10.41 -4.62 21.08
N PHE A 463 9.68 -3.55 20.79
CA PHE A 463 9.53 -2.99 19.44
C PHE A 463 10.74 -2.13 19.05
N MET A 464 11.08 -1.16 19.89
CA MET A 464 12.04 -0.11 19.57
C MET A 464 13.47 -0.62 19.41
N GLN A 465 13.84 -1.78 19.99
CA GLN A 465 15.16 -2.41 19.76
C GLN A 465 15.43 -2.80 18.29
N TYR A 466 14.39 -2.86 17.45
CA TYR A 466 14.48 -3.17 16.02
C TYR A 466 14.38 -1.93 15.13
N VAL A 467 14.02 -0.79 15.69
CA VAL A 467 13.85 0.47 14.97
C VAL A 467 15.19 1.19 14.93
N SER A 468 15.62 1.63 13.75
CA SER A 468 16.83 2.44 13.62
C SER A 468 16.61 3.84 14.19
N ILE A 469 17.64 4.38 14.87
CA ILE A 469 17.62 5.72 15.46
C ILE A 469 17.82 6.81 14.39
N THR A 470 18.25 6.43 13.19
CA THR A 470 18.56 7.33 12.08
C THR A 470 17.59 7.10 10.92
N VAL A 471 17.01 8.19 10.40
CA VAL A 471 16.37 8.29 9.08
C VAL A 471 17.22 9.21 8.22
#